data_AF-A0A966A3C2-F1
#
_entry.id   AF-A0A966A3C2-F1
#
_cell.length_a   1.000
_cell.length_b   1.000
_cell.length_c   1.000
_cell.angle_alpha   90.00
_cell.angle_beta   90.00
_cell.angle_gamma   90.00
#
_symmetry.space_group_name_H-M   'P 1'
#
loop_
_entity.id
_entity.type
_entity.pdbx_description
1 polymer ?
#
loop_
_entity_poly.entity_id
_entity_poly.type
_entity_poly.pdbx_seq_one_letter_code
_entity_poly.pdbx_strand_id
1 'polypeptide(L)'
;MSERSAARGRAAIIGGGVIGGGWAARFLLHGWDVAVFDPHPDASDRIAEILSNARKSLPALADAPMPAEGEISFFGNIGDAVAGADWIQESVTEDLALKHAVLGEIQVAATADALIGSSTSGFKPGELQQNAADPERIIVAHPFNPVYLLPLVEIVASPETSAELVERACTMLSSIGMYPLIVRNEIDAHLADRLMESVWREALWLVKDDVATTEEIDDSIRYGFGLRWAQMGLFETFRLAGGEEGMAHFIRQFGPALHWPWSRLTDVPVMDEKLVQKIASQSDAQSGDYTLRELEGIRDRNLVGILRTLKERDWGAGQALNAHDAFLRQQLPDNAGADDSLPLRLLEGTVLPAWIDYNGHMTEYRYVQVFSDSCEALLRRVDMHDEYVAAGKSWYTAETHTQFFDEVGVNQPFYTTVQIMMADEKRLHVFYRMHAADDRLLATLEAMYLHVDVQSGRVVAASAGACDKLLRIAAAHAELSPPESAGRHVGQRNQG
;
A
#
# COMPACT_ATOMS: atom_id res chain seq x y z
N MET A 1 9.15 29.50 -14.57
CA MET A 1 7.73 29.84 -14.33
C MET A 1 7.14 28.64 -13.62
N SER A 2 6.69 28.82 -12.38
CA SER A 2 6.16 27.74 -11.54
C SER A 2 4.90 27.17 -12.19
N GLU A 3 5.00 25.92 -12.66
CA GLU A 3 3.85 25.08 -12.91
C GLU A 3 3.06 24.99 -11.61
N ARG A 4 1.78 25.33 -11.66
CA ARG A 4 0.85 24.98 -10.59
C ARG A 4 0.73 23.46 -10.61
N SER A 5 1.45 22.80 -9.70
CA SER A 5 1.19 21.41 -9.29
C SER A 5 -0.33 21.24 -9.12
N ALA A 6 -0.88 20.16 -9.68
CA ALA A 6 -2.26 19.77 -9.39
C ALA A 6 -2.44 19.77 -7.86
N ALA A 7 -3.50 20.41 -7.35
CA ALA A 7 -3.69 20.59 -5.92
C ALA A 7 -3.67 19.23 -5.22
N ARG A 8 -2.75 19.06 -4.25
CA ARG A 8 -2.66 17.85 -3.42
C ARG A 8 -3.90 17.77 -2.52
N GLY A 9 -4.40 16.56 -2.29
CA GLY A 9 -5.47 16.33 -1.30
C GLY A 9 -4.96 16.63 0.11
N ARG A 10 -5.85 17.07 0.99
CA ARG A 10 -5.52 17.40 2.39
C ARG A 10 -6.29 16.53 3.38
N ALA A 11 -5.57 15.87 4.27
CA ALA A 11 -6.13 15.08 5.37
C ALA A 11 -5.88 15.76 6.72
N ALA A 12 -6.87 15.77 7.61
CA ALA A 12 -6.73 16.18 8.99
C ALA A 12 -6.86 14.97 9.92
N ILE A 13 -5.89 14.78 10.82
CA ILE A 13 -5.85 13.67 11.78
C ILE A 13 -5.99 14.24 13.18
N ILE A 14 -7.06 13.84 13.88
CA ILE A 14 -7.40 14.32 15.21
C ILE A 14 -7.13 13.20 16.21
N GLY A 15 -5.99 13.29 16.89
CA GLY A 15 -5.39 12.24 17.72
C GLY A 15 -4.18 11.60 17.04
N GLY A 16 -2.99 11.79 17.60
CA GLY A 16 -1.68 11.35 17.13
C GLY A 16 -1.14 10.09 17.81
N GLY A 17 -2.05 9.24 18.32
CA GLY A 17 -1.70 7.92 18.87
C GLY A 17 -1.34 6.90 17.79
N VAL A 18 -1.32 5.61 18.14
CA VAL A 18 -0.94 4.51 17.22
C VAL A 18 -1.77 4.52 15.93
N ILE A 19 -3.10 4.61 16.04
CA ILE A 19 -4.01 4.59 14.88
C ILE A 19 -3.92 5.88 14.06
N GLY A 20 -3.99 7.04 14.72
CA GLY A 20 -3.91 8.33 14.03
C GLY A 20 -2.55 8.57 13.36
N GLY A 21 -1.44 8.21 14.01
CA GLY A 21 -0.12 8.23 13.38
C GLY A 21 -0.04 7.27 12.18
N GLY A 22 -0.74 6.14 12.23
CA GLY A 22 -0.88 5.23 11.11
C GLY A 22 -1.65 5.83 9.93
N TRP A 23 -2.76 6.54 10.19
CA TRP A 23 -3.48 7.30 9.16
C TRP A 23 -2.66 8.44 8.58
N ALA A 24 -1.97 9.21 9.44
CA ALA A 24 -1.07 10.27 9.02
C ALA A 24 -0.02 9.71 8.05
N ALA A 25 0.63 8.60 8.40
CA ALA A 25 1.57 7.93 7.53
C ALA A 25 0.95 7.44 6.22
N ARG A 26 -0.26 6.87 6.27
CA ARG A 26 -0.97 6.38 5.09
C ARG A 26 -1.23 7.49 4.08
N PHE A 27 -1.84 8.59 4.51
CA PHE A 27 -2.13 9.73 3.63
C PHE A 27 -0.86 10.40 3.13
N LEU A 28 0.09 10.68 4.03
CA LEU A 28 1.32 11.40 3.71
C LEU A 28 2.15 10.70 2.63
N LEU A 29 2.31 9.38 2.76
CA LEU A 29 3.08 8.56 1.79
C LEU A 29 2.36 8.34 0.45
N HIS A 30 1.06 8.68 0.38
CA HIS A 30 0.30 8.74 -0.89
C HIS A 30 0.18 10.17 -1.43
N GLY A 31 1.03 11.09 -0.96
CA GLY A 31 1.18 12.44 -1.50
C GLY A 31 0.15 13.46 -1.04
N TRP A 32 -0.61 13.14 0.02
CA TRP A 32 -1.53 14.08 0.66
C TRP A 32 -0.81 14.92 1.69
N ASP A 33 -1.18 16.20 1.78
CA ASP A 33 -0.74 17.04 2.89
C ASP A 33 -1.55 16.69 4.14
N VAL A 34 -0.87 16.54 5.28
CA VAL A 34 -1.46 16.04 6.52
C VAL A 34 -1.37 17.10 7.61
N ALA A 35 -2.52 17.52 8.11
CA ALA A 35 -2.64 18.35 9.30
C ALA A 35 -2.95 17.48 10.51
N VAL A 36 -2.22 17.66 11.61
CA VAL A 36 -2.41 16.88 12.84
C VAL A 36 -2.75 17.79 14.00
N PHE A 37 -3.75 17.39 14.80
CA PHE A 37 -3.95 17.91 16.15
C PHE A 37 -3.90 16.77 17.15
N ASP A 38 -3.11 16.93 18.21
CA ASP A 38 -3.12 16.10 19.40
C ASP A 38 -2.73 16.96 20.61
N PRO A 39 -3.42 16.87 21.75
CA PRO A 39 -3.11 17.67 22.93
C PRO A 39 -1.82 17.25 23.66
N HIS A 40 -1.28 16.06 23.37
CA HIS A 40 -0.07 15.54 23.99
C HIS A 40 1.18 16.19 23.39
N PRO A 41 2.11 16.73 24.22
CA PRO A 41 3.29 17.45 23.72
C PRO A 41 4.20 16.59 22.83
N ASP A 42 4.30 15.29 23.14
CA ASP A 42 5.16 14.34 22.40
C ASP A 42 4.49 13.73 21.15
N ALA A 43 3.32 14.23 20.71
CA ALA A 43 2.60 13.63 19.59
C ALA A 43 3.41 13.66 18.28
N SER A 44 4.17 14.74 18.04
CA SER A 44 5.04 14.84 16.86
C SER A 44 6.11 13.76 16.84
N ASP A 45 6.73 13.49 17.98
CA ASP A 45 7.80 12.50 18.10
C ASP A 45 7.25 11.09 17.89
N ARG A 46 6.09 10.78 18.49
CA ARG A 46 5.41 9.49 18.31
C ARG A 46 5.02 9.24 16.85
N ILE A 47 4.46 10.25 16.17
CA ILE A 47 4.12 10.12 14.75
C ILE A 47 5.38 10.00 13.88
N ALA A 48 6.45 10.70 14.21
CA ALA A 48 7.72 10.57 13.50
C ALA A 48 8.28 9.14 13.57
N GLU A 49 8.12 8.46 14.71
CA GLU A 49 8.50 7.05 14.86
C GLU A 49 7.66 6.12 13.98
N ILE A 50 6.33 6.29 13.98
CA ILE A 50 5.42 5.53 13.10
C ILE A 50 5.75 5.76 11.63
N LEU A 51 5.99 7.02 11.24
CA LEU A 51 6.40 7.40 9.88
C LEU A 51 7.73 6.75 9.48
N SER A 52 8.69 6.65 10.39
CA SER A 52 9.97 5.96 10.14
C SER A 52 9.77 4.48 9.79
N ASN A 53 8.83 3.79 10.44
CA ASN A 53 8.48 2.41 10.08
C ASN A 53 7.69 2.37 8.77
N ALA A 54 6.70 3.25 8.60
CA ALA A 54 5.88 3.30 7.39
C ALA A 54 6.69 3.55 6.12
N ARG A 55 7.66 4.47 6.15
CA ARG A 55 8.59 4.78 5.04
C ARG A 55 9.45 3.56 4.64
N LYS A 56 9.66 2.61 5.55
CA LYS A 56 10.37 1.35 5.24
C LYS A 56 9.43 0.28 4.66
N SER A 57 8.21 0.22 5.16
CA SER A 57 7.34 -0.94 4.92
C SER A 57 6.34 -0.71 3.78
N LEU A 58 5.68 0.45 3.70
CA LEU A 58 4.63 0.69 2.70
C LEU A 58 5.18 0.77 1.27
N PRO A 59 6.26 1.53 0.97
CA PRO A 59 6.84 1.55 -0.37
C PRO A 59 7.31 0.16 -0.82
N ALA A 60 7.69 -0.70 0.13
CA ALA A 60 8.07 -2.07 -0.17
C ALA A 60 6.92 -2.94 -0.70
N LEU A 61 5.66 -2.48 -0.72
CA LEU A 61 4.51 -3.16 -1.32
C LEU A 61 4.20 -2.71 -2.76
N ALA A 62 4.71 -1.57 -3.23
CA ALA A 62 4.37 -1.00 -4.53
C ALA A 62 5.16 -1.66 -5.68
N ASP A 63 4.53 -1.86 -6.84
CA ASP A 63 5.20 -2.12 -8.14
C ASP A 63 4.91 -1.02 -9.16
N ALA A 64 4.40 0.11 -8.69
CA ALA A 64 4.29 1.36 -9.42
C ALA A 64 5.04 2.46 -8.66
N PRO A 65 5.55 3.50 -9.34
CA PRO A 65 6.12 4.65 -8.66
C PRO A 65 5.09 5.28 -7.71
N MET A 66 5.46 5.43 -6.44
CA MET A 66 4.65 6.15 -5.46
C MET A 66 4.74 7.65 -5.74
N PRO A 67 3.69 8.43 -5.42
CA PRO A 67 3.75 9.87 -5.51
C PRO A 67 4.80 10.44 -4.55
N ALA A 68 5.24 11.68 -4.81
CA ALA A 68 6.07 12.41 -3.86
C ALA A 68 5.34 12.55 -2.52
N GLU A 69 6.06 12.34 -1.42
CA GLU A 69 5.52 12.48 -0.06
C GLU A 69 4.92 13.89 0.14
N GLY A 70 3.77 13.94 0.84
CA GLY A 70 3.12 15.19 1.20
C GLY A 70 3.83 15.95 2.32
N GLU A 71 3.28 17.09 2.72
CA GLU A 71 3.78 17.85 3.88
C GLU A 71 2.96 17.54 5.15
N ILE A 72 3.63 17.33 6.28
CA ILE A 72 2.99 17.14 7.58
C ILE A 72 3.13 18.40 8.45
N SER A 73 2.02 18.86 9.04
CA SER A 73 1.97 20.04 9.91
C SER A 73 1.20 19.77 11.19
N PHE A 74 1.64 20.33 12.31
CA PHE A 74 1.03 20.18 13.63
C PHE A 74 0.36 21.48 14.07
N PHE A 75 -0.86 21.39 14.60
CA PHE A 75 -1.68 22.52 14.98
C PHE A 75 -2.00 22.52 16.47
N GLY A 76 -2.25 23.70 17.03
CA GLY A 76 -2.55 23.87 18.45
C GLY A 76 -4.04 23.72 18.81
N ASN A 77 -4.92 23.58 17.82
CA ASN A 77 -6.37 23.34 18.01
C ASN A 77 -6.94 22.57 16.80
N ILE A 78 -8.13 21.98 16.98
CA ILE A 78 -8.80 21.17 15.95
C ILE A 78 -9.23 22.05 14.77
N GLY A 79 -9.77 23.24 15.05
CA GLY A 79 -10.29 24.14 14.03
C GLY A 79 -9.28 24.46 12.93
N ASP A 80 -8.06 24.83 13.31
CA ASP A 80 -6.98 25.12 12.35
C ASP A 80 -6.50 23.86 11.61
N ALA A 81 -6.51 22.70 12.26
CA ALA A 81 -6.11 21.44 11.64
C ALA A 81 -7.08 21.00 10.54
N VAL A 82 -8.39 21.11 10.78
CA VAL A 82 -9.43 20.67 9.84
C VAL A 82 -9.76 21.68 8.75
N ALA A 83 -9.28 22.93 8.88
CA ALA A 83 -9.55 23.99 7.93
C ALA A 83 -9.05 23.63 6.52
N GLY A 84 -9.99 23.44 5.58
CA GLY A 84 -9.69 23.09 4.20
C GLY A 84 -9.27 21.63 3.96
N ALA A 85 -9.53 20.73 4.91
CA ALA A 85 -9.30 19.30 4.72
C ALA A 85 -10.40 18.69 3.83
N ASP A 86 -10.02 17.74 2.96
CA ASP A 86 -10.93 16.91 2.17
C ASP A 86 -11.36 15.67 2.96
N TRP A 87 -10.45 15.13 3.78
CA TRP A 87 -10.67 14.01 4.69
C TRP A 87 -10.33 14.41 6.12
N ILE A 88 -11.19 14.08 7.08
CA ILE A 88 -10.95 14.30 8.51
C ILE A 88 -11.11 12.96 9.21
N GLN A 89 -10.06 12.53 9.91
CA GLN A 89 -10.02 11.28 10.66
C GLN A 89 -9.93 11.57 12.15
N GLU A 90 -10.99 11.24 12.88
CA GLU A 90 -11.00 11.20 14.34
C GLU A 90 -10.40 9.87 14.82
N SER A 91 -9.35 9.96 15.64
CA SER A 91 -8.62 8.82 16.23
C SER A 91 -8.27 9.08 17.70
N VAL A 92 -9.13 9.79 18.44
CA VAL A 92 -9.00 10.01 19.87
C VAL A 92 -9.39 8.76 20.67
N THR A 93 -9.15 8.79 21.98
CA THR A 93 -9.47 7.70 22.91
C THR A 93 -10.90 7.20 22.75
N GLU A 94 -11.10 5.90 23.01
CA GLU A 94 -12.39 5.22 22.93
C GLU A 94 -13.34 5.60 24.09
N ASP A 95 -13.68 6.90 24.15
CA ASP A 95 -14.62 7.51 25.08
C ASP A 95 -15.68 8.28 24.26
N LEU A 96 -16.94 7.87 24.39
CA LEU A 96 -18.02 8.41 23.55
C LEU A 96 -18.26 9.91 23.79
N ALA A 97 -18.15 10.38 25.03
CA ALA A 97 -18.38 11.79 25.36
C ALA A 97 -17.27 12.68 24.78
N LEU A 98 -16.02 12.23 24.86
CA LEU A 98 -14.89 12.89 24.21
C LEU A 98 -15.07 12.93 22.68
N LYS A 99 -15.46 11.81 22.07
CA LYS A 99 -15.72 11.74 20.62
C LYS A 99 -16.82 12.70 20.19
N HIS A 100 -17.93 12.78 20.92
CA HIS A 100 -18.99 13.77 20.65
C HIS A 100 -18.47 15.21 20.69
N ALA A 101 -17.67 15.56 21.71
CA ALA A 101 -17.10 16.90 21.82
C ALA A 101 -16.16 17.22 20.65
N VAL A 102 -15.28 16.28 20.29
CA VAL A 102 -14.33 16.40 19.17
C VAL A 102 -15.05 16.50 17.83
N LEU A 103 -16.02 15.61 17.56
CA LEU A 103 -16.81 15.62 16.33
C LEU A 103 -17.60 16.92 16.19
N GLY A 104 -18.14 17.46 17.29
CA GLY A 104 -18.78 18.76 17.30
C GLY A 104 -17.84 19.90 16.91
N GLU A 105 -16.61 19.94 17.45
CA GLU A 105 -15.60 20.95 17.08
C GLU A 105 -15.17 20.81 15.61
N ILE A 106 -14.99 19.57 15.14
CA ILE A 106 -14.70 19.27 13.73
C ILE A 106 -15.79 19.85 12.83
N GLN A 107 -17.07 19.60 13.12
CA GLN A 107 -18.20 20.06 12.29
C GLN A 107 -18.31 21.59 12.20
N VAL A 108 -17.86 22.32 13.22
CA VAL A 108 -17.88 23.79 13.22
C VAL A 108 -16.85 24.38 12.25
N ALA A 109 -15.69 23.76 12.10
CA ALA A 109 -14.56 24.30 11.34
C ALA A 109 -14.33 23.62 9.99
N ALA A 110 -14.81 22.38 9.80
CA ALA A 110 -14.68 21.64 8.56
C ALA A 110 -15.43 22.32 7.41
N THR A 111 -14.90 22.19 6.19
CA THR A 111 -15.63 22.58 4.97
C THR A 111 -16.88 21.70 4.83
N ALA A 112 -17.93 22.19 4.16
CA ALA A 112 -19.17 21.44 3.98
C ALA A 112 -18.96 20.11 3.23
N ASP A 113 -17.99 20.06 2.32
CA ASP A 113 -17.72 18.90 1.48
C ASP A 113 -16.76 17.87 2.11
N ALA A 114 -16.13 18.18 3.25
CA ALA A 114 -15.17 17.27 3.91
C ALA A 114 -15.85 16.00 4.42
N LEU A 115 -15.18 14.86 4.25
CA LEU A 115 -15.60 13.57 4.79
C LEU A 115 -15.07 13.42 6.22
N ILE A 116 -15.92 12.96 7.15
CA ILE A 116 -15.56 12.79 8.57
C ILE A 116 -15.64 11.31 8.93
N GLY A 117 -14.48 10.68 9.09
CA GLY A 117 -14.34 9.30 9.56
C GLY A 117 -13.94 9.23 11.03
N SER A 118 -14.58 8.35 11.81
CA SER A 118 -14.09 7.92 13.13
C SER A 118 -13.36 6.60 13.01
N SER A 119 -12.23 6.45 13.72
CA SER A 119 -11.48 5.20 13.84
C SER A 119 -11.99 4.30 14.97
N THR A 120 -13.18 4.56 15.53
CA THR A 120 -13.74 3.75 16.63
C THR A 120 -13.76 2.26 16.28
N SER A 121 -13.35 1.45 17.24
CA SER A 121 -13.33 -0.01 17.16
C SER A 121 -14.64 -0.61 17.69
N GLY A 122 -15.41 0.14 18.50
CA GLY A 122 -16.59 -0.38 19.18
C GLY A 122 -17.91 0.32 18.85
N PHE A 123 -17.92 1.64 18.78
CA PHE A 123 -19.15 2.42 18.72
C PHE A 123 -19.79 2.40 17.34
N LYS A 124 -21.12 2.38 17.31
CA LYS A 124 -21.87 2.48 16.06
C LYS A 124 -21.85 3.93 15.55
N PRO A 125 -21.89 4.15 14.22
CA PRO A 125 -22.09 5.48 13.65
C PRO A 125 -23.29 6.23 14.28
N GLY A 126 -24.43 5.56 14.47
CA GLY A 126 -25.60 6.15 15.11
C GLY A 126 -25.39 6.60 16.56
N GLU A 127 -24.43 6.03 17.28
CA GLU A 127 -24.01 6.52 18.60
C GLU A 127 -23.13 7.75 18.49
N LEU A 128 -22.16 7.76 17.56
CA LEU A 128 -21.29 8.92 17.30
C LEU A 128 -22.06 10.15 16.79
N GLN A 129 -23.14 9.91 16.05
CA GLN A 129 -23.98 10.95 15.44
C GLN A 129 -24.93 11.62 16.43
N GLN A 130 -25.04 11.13 17.66
CA GLN A 130 -25.95 11.70 18.66
C GLN A 130 -25.59 13.16 18.95
N ASN A 131 -26.57 14.04 18.79
CA ASN A 131 -26.44 15.49 18.96
C ASN A 131 -25.47 16.18 17.98
N ALA A 132 -25.05 15.49 16.92
CA ALA A 132 -24.26 16.09 15.85
C ALA A 132 -25.10 17.10 15.05
N ALA A 133 -24.48 18.21 14.63
CA ALA A 133 -25.17 19.22 13.84
C ALA A 133 -25.50 18.72 12.42
N ASP A 134 -24.64 17.87 11.89
CA ASP A 134 -24.70 17.29 10.55
C ASP A 134 -24.37 15.78 10.60
N PRO A 135 -25.30 14.94 11.11
CA PRO A 135 -25.03 13.54 11.40
C PRO A 135 -24.74 12.70 10.15
N GLU A 136 -25.28 13.05 8.97
CA GLU A 136 -25.09 12.28 7.73
C GLU A 136 -23.60 12.18 7.33
N ARG A 137 -22.79 13.16 7.73
CA ARG A 137 -21.36 13.27 7.38
C ARG A 137 -20.41 12.44 8.24
N ILE A 138 -20.88 11.94 9.37
CA ILE A 138 -20.06 11.16 10.31
C ILE A 138 -20.23 9.68 9.96
N ILE A 139 -19.14 9.06 9.50
CA ILE A 139 -19.06 7.62 9.26
C ILE A 139 -17.99 7.00 10.15
N VAL A 140 -18.06 5.69 10.33
CA VAL A 140 -16.90 4.94 10.84
C VAL A 140 -16.05 4.52 9.66
N ALA A 141 -14.75 4.80 9.75
CA ALA A 141 -13.71 4.32 8.87
C ALA A 141 -12.67 3.61 9.75
N HIS A 142 -12.99 2.38 10.13
CA HIS A 142 -12.23 1.58 11.10
C HIS A 142 -11.07 0.84 10.41
N PRO A 143 -9.80 1.21 10.66
CA PRO A 143 -8.65 0.56 10.05
C PRO A 143 -8.13 -0.60 10.91
N PHE A 144 -7.15 -1.34 10.40
CA PHE A 144 -6.41 -2.34 11.18
C PHE A 144 -4.95 -1.91 11.37
N ASN A 145 -4.42 -2.07 12.58
CA ASN A 145 -3.04 -1.73 12.92
C ASN A 145 -2.06 -2.80 12.39
N PRO A 146 -0.97 -2.45 11.68
CA PRO A 146 -0.57 -1.10 11.25
C PRO A 146 -1.36 -0.56 10.05
N VAL A 147 -1.99 0.60 10.24
CA VAL A 147 -2.89 1.26 9.25
C VAL A 147 -2.19 1.54 7.93
N TYR A 148 -0.89 1.90 7.99
CA TYR A 148 -0.09 2.17 6.80
C TYR A 148 0.25 0.92 5.98
N LEU A 149 0.01 -0.31 6.48
CA LEU A 149 0.26 -1.56 5.73
C LEU A 149 -1.00 -2.36 5.44
N LEU A 150 -1.83 -2.62 6.46
CA LEU A 150 -3.02 -3.43 6.28
C LEU A 150 -4.04 -2.64 5.44
N PRO A 151 -4.49 -3.17 4.29
CA PRO A 151 -5.32 -2.38 3.39
C PRO A 151 -6.76 -2.27 3.87
N LEU A 152 -7.27 -3.20 4.68
CA LEU A 152 -8.68 -3.21 5.07
C LEU A 152 -9.07 -1.97 5.89
N VAL A 153 -10.18 -1.33 5.50
CA VAL A 153 -10.91 -0.35 6.30
C VAL A 153 -12.39 -0.70 6.28
N GLU A 154 -12.99 -0.90 7.45
CA GLU A 154 -14.43 -1.11 7.57
C GLU A 154 -15.14 0.24 7.48
N ILE A 155 -16.02 0.37 6.49
CA ILE A 155 -16.87 1.54 6.31
C ILE A 155 -18.24 1.20 6.89
N VAL A 156 -18.57 1.83 8.02
CA VAL A 156 -19.85 1.64 8.69
C VAL A 156 -20.63 2.95 8.63
N ALA A 157 -21.81 2.86 8.04
CA ALA A 157 -22.74 3.96 7.87
C ALA A 157 -23.96 3.74 8.76
N SER A 158 -24.58 4.82 9.23
CA SER A 158 -25.91 4.76 9.85
C SER A 158 -26.99 4.91 8.77
N PRO A 159 -28.27 4.70 9.11
CA PRO A 159 -29.39 5.03 8.21
C PRO A 159 -29.47 6.50 7.79
N GLU A 160 -28.83 7.43 8.53
CA GLU A 160 -28.79 8.86 8.21
C GLU A 160 -27.72 9.19 7.15
N THR A 161 -26.72 8.32 6.97
CA THR A 161 -25.63 8.53 6.01
C THR A 161 -26.08 8.19 4.59
N SER A 162 -25.88 9.11 3.64
CA SER A 162 -26.24 8.89 2.24
C SER A 162 -25.31 7.88 1.54
N ALA A 163 -25.86 7.11 0.60
CA ALA A 163 -25.08 6.17 -0.21
C ALA A 163 -23.98 6.86 -1.03
N GLU A 164 -24.23 8.09 -1.50
CA GLU A 164 -23.25 8.91 -2.21
C GLU A 164 -22.05 9.26 -1.33
N LEU A 165 -22.27 9.58 -0.05
CA LEU A 165 -21.19 9.88 0.89
C LEU A 165 -20.33 8.63 1.14
N VAL A 166 -20.95 7.46 1.31
CA VAL A 166 -20.26 6.18 1.44
C VAL A 166 -19.42 5.88 0.20
N GLU A 167 -19.97 6.08 -1.00
CA GLU A 167 -19.23 5.88 -2.25
C GLU A 167 -18.02 6.83 -2.35
N ARG A 168 -18.20 8.12 -2.05
CA ARG A 168 -17.11 9.10 -2.03
C ARG A 168 -16.01 8.70 -1.04
N ALA A 169 -16.37 8.24 0.16
CA ALA A 169 -15.42 7.76 1.15
C ALA A 169 -14.65 6.53 0.66
N CYS A 170 -15.36 5.56 0.06
CA CYS A 170 -14.75 4.38 -0.53
C CYS A 170 -13.76 4.74 -1.66
N THR A 171 -14.14 5.64 -2.57
CA THR A 171 -13.25 6.10 -3.65
C THR A 171 -12.01 6.80 -3.10
N MET A 172 -12.18 7.70 -2.13
CA MET A 172 -11.06 8.43 -1.53
C MET A 172 -10.09 7.50 -0.81
N LEU A 173 -10.59 6.60 0.03
CA LEU A 173 -9.77 5.63 0.74
C LEU A 173 -9.11 4.62 -0.20
N SER A 174 -9.77 4.23 -1.30
CA SER A 174 -9.16 3.39 -2.34
C SER A 174 -8.00 4.09 -3.04
N SER A 175 -8.06 5.41 -3.22
CA SER A 175 -6.98 6.19 -3.85
C SER A 175 -5.67 6.18 -3.05
N ILE A 176 -5.77 6.01 -1.71
CA ILE A 176 -4.62 5.83 -0.81
C ILE A 176 -4.35 4.34 -0.49
N GLY A 177 -4.83 3.45 -1.36
CA GLY A 177 -4.57 2.01 -1.34
C GLY A 177 -5.33 1.21 -0.28
N MET A 178 -6.29 1.82 0.42
CA MET A 178 -7.15 1.07 1.34
C MET A 178 -8.16 0.23 0.53
N TYR A 179 -8.62 -0.86 1.12
CA TYR A 179 -9.72 -1.70 0.65
C TYR A 179 -10.95 -1.43 1.53
N PRO A 180 -11.92 -0.63 1.05
CA PRO A 180 -13.12 -0.33 1.81
C PRO A 180 -14.04 -1.56 1.86
N LEU A 181 -14.31 -2.06 3.06
CA LEU A 181 -15.30 -3.10 3.31
C LEU A 181 -16.55 -2.46 3.91
N ILE A 182 -17.62 -2.40 3.11
CA ILE A 182 -18.89 -1.82 3.56
C ILE A 182 -19.60 -2.77 4.53
N VAL A 183 -19.76 -2.30 5.77
CA VAL A 183 -20.58 -2.97 6.78
C VAL A 183 -22.02 -2.52 6.60
N ARG A 184 -22.85 -3.45 6.11
CA ARG A 184 -24.21 -3.14 5.61
C ARG A 184 -25.17 -2.61 6.67
N ASN A 185 -24.98 -3.03 7.92
CA ASN A 185 -25.79 -2.56 9.04
C ASN A 185 -24.83 -2.31 10.20
N GLU A 186 -24.96 -1.15 10.83
CA GLU A 186 -24.21 -0.87 12.05
C GLU A 186 -24.47 -1.94 13.12
N ILE A 187 -23.40 -2.35 13.78
CA ILE A 187 -23.39 -3.34 14.85
C ILE A 187 -22.22 -2.99 15.77
N ASP A 188 -22.37 -3.28 17.06
CA ASP A 188 -21.27 -3.07 18.01
C ASP A 188 -20.04 -3.88 17.57
N ALA A 189 -18.87 -3.24 17.56
CA ALA A 189 -17.60 -3.82 17.15
C ALA A 189 -17.52 -4.35 15.69
N HIS A 190 -18.37 -3.85 14.81
CA HIS A 190 -18.28 -4.04 13.35
C HIS A 190 -18.23 -5.53 12.93
N LEU A 191 -17.45 -5.94 11.93
CA LEU A 191 -17.35 -7.36 11.53
C LEU A 191 -16.08 -8.00 12.06
N ALA A 192 -14.92 -7.41 11.77
CA ALA A 192 -13.63 -8.03 12.06
C ALA A 192 -13.29 -8.00 13.56
N ASP A 193 -13.58 -6.89 14.25
CA ASP A 193 -13.36 -6.82 15.70
C ASP A 193 -14.23 -7.82 16.46
N ARG A 194 -15.50 -8.03 16.06
CA ARG A 194 -16.34 -9.11 16.63
C ARG A 194 -15.71 -10.48 16.47
N LEU A 195 -15.08 -10.77 15.32
CA LEU A 195 -14.42 -12.05 15.07
C LEU A 195 -13.14 -12.17 15.91
N MET A 196 -12.31 -11.14 15.96
CA MET A 196 -11.10 -11.12 16.79
C MET A 196 -11.44 -11.26 18.27
N GLU A 197 -12.45 -10.54 18.75
CA GLU A 197 -12.92 -10.61 20.12
C GLU A 197 -13.42 -12.03 20.46
N SER A 198 -14.12 -12.69 19.53
CA SER A 198 -14.61 -14.06 19.77
C SER A 198 -13.48 -15.06 20.01
N VAL A 199 -12.38 -14.95 19.26
CA VAL A 199 -11.17 -15.77 19.44
C VAL A 199 -10.44 -15.38 20.72
N TRP A 200 -10.34 -14.08 21.00
CA TRP A 200 -9.69 -13.56 22.21
C TRP A 200 -10.39 -14.03 23.49
N ARG A 201 -11.73 -13.95 23.56
CA ARG A 201 -12.50 -14.40 24.72
C ARG A 201 -12.28 -15.88 25.02
N GLU A 202 -12.22 -16.72 23.98
CA GLU A 202 -11.90 -18.14 24.14
C GLU A 202 -10.48 -18.35 24.68
N ALA A 203 -9.50 -17.64 24.10
CA ALA A 203 -8.10 -17.71 24.53
C ALA A 203 -7.94 -17.36 26.02
N LEU A 204 -8.65 -16.33 26.51
CA LEU A 204 -8.64 -15.94 27.91
C LEU A 204 -9.11 -17.06 28.86
N TRP A 205 -10.14 -17.81 28.45
CA TRP A 205 -10.59 -18.98 29.22
C TRP A 205 -9.58 -20.12 29.18
N LEU A 206 -8.97 -20.39 28.03
CA LEU A 206 -7.93 -21.43 27.90
C LEU A 206 -6.72 -21.13 28.79
N VAL A 207 -6.29 -19.87 28.88
CA VAL A 207 -5.22 -19.47 29.81
C VAL A 207 -5.69 -19.57 31.26
N LYS A 208 -6.88 -19.04 31.57
CA LYS A 208 -7.40 -19.04 32.95
C LYS A 208 -7.53 -20.46 33.50
N ASP A 209 -8.04 -21.38 32.69
CA ASP A 209 -8.33 -22.76 33.09
C ASP A 209 -7.10 -23.69 32.90
N ASP A 210 -5.90 -23.13 32.67
CA ASP A 210 -4.61 -23.84 32.54
C ASP A 210 -4.60 -24.88 31.39
N VAL A 211 -5.38 -24.65 30.33
CA VAL A 211 -5.41 -25.51 29.14
C VAL A 211 -4.23 -25.22 28.20
N ALA A 212 -3.82 -23.96 28.11
CA ALA A 212 -2.70 -23.51 27.30
C ALA A 212 -2.08 -22.22 27.87
N THR A 213 -0.81 -21.99 27.57
CA THR A 213 -0.11 -20.71 27.77
C THR A 213 -0.41 -19.73 26.63
N THR A 214 -0.03 -18.45 26.77
CA THR A 214 -0.15 -17.46 25.68
C THR A 214 0.60 -17.91 24.42
N GLU A 215 1.81 -18.45 24.57
CA GLU A 215 2.62 -18.94 23.45
C GLU A 215 1.96 -20.14 22.75
N GLU A 216 1.45 -21.12 23.48
CA GLU A 216 0.79 -22.29 22.89
C GLU A 216 -0.49 -21.90 22.10
N ILE A 217 -1.23 -20.90 22.59
CA ILE A 217 -2.38 -20.34 21.88
C ILE A 217 -1.92 -19.68 20.59
N ASP A 218 -0.91 -18.80 20.65
CA ASP A 218 -0.37 -18.13 19.47
C ASP A 218 0.23 -19.11 18.46
N ASP A 219 0.91 -20.16 18.93
CA ASP A 219 1.48 -21.25 18.12
C ASP A 219 0.40 -21.98 17.32
N SER A 220 -0.74 -22.25 17.95
CA SER A 220 -1.90 -22.86 17.28
C SER A 220 -2.42 -22.02 16.11
N ILE A 221 -2.24 -20.70 16.17
CA ILE A 221 -2.65 -19.74 15.15
C ILE A 221 -1.56 -19.61 14.09
N ARG A 222 -0.33 -19.22 14.48
CA ARG A 222 0.78 -18.88 13.57
C ARG A 222 1.33 -20.07 12.80
N TYR A 223 1.24 -21.28 13.35
CA TYR A 223 1.63 -22.52 12.67
C TYR A 223 0.44 -23.32 12.13
N GLY A 224 -0.79 -22.91 12.43
CA GLY A 224 -2.00 -23.65 12.11
C GLY A 224 -2.96 -22.88 11.21
N PHE A 225 -4.10 -22.50 11.77
CA PHE A 225 -5.21 -21.97 10.97
C PHE A 225 -5.01 -20.52 10.50
N GLY A 226 -4.19 -19.73 11.19
CA GLY A 226 -3.90 -18.34 10.84
C GLY A 226 -3.31 -18.19 9.43
N LEU A 227 -2.44 -19.12 9.02
CA LEU A 227 -1.86 -19.14 7.66
C LEU A 227 -2.91 -19.34 6.56
N ARG A 228 -3.95 -20.15 6.84
CA ARG A 228 -5.07 -20.37 5.90
C ARG A 228 -6.00 -19.16 5.86
N TRP A 229 -6.26 -18.55 7.02
CA TRP A 229 -7.11 -17.36 7.11
C TRP A 229 -6.49 -16.15 6.42
N ALA A 230 -5.17 -15.96 6.54
CA ALA A 230 -4.47 -14.84 5.92
C ALA A 230 -4.66 -14.75 4.39
N GLN A 231 -4.91 -15.88 3.73
CA GLN A 231 -5.10 -15.92 2.27
C GLN A 231 -6.54 -16.23 1.84
N MET A 232 -7.34 -16.98 2.61
CA MET A 232 -8.69 -17.42 2.20
C MET A 232 -9.83 -16.90 3.08
N GLY A 233 -9.54 -16.42 4.28
CA GLY A 233 -10.56 -16.22 5.31
C GLY A 233 -11.26 -17.52 5.74
N LEU A 234 -12.37 -17.37 6.48
CA LEU A 234 -13.05 -18.49 7.13
C LEU A 234 -13.81 -19.39 6.13
N PHE A 235 -14.66 -18.80 5.30
CA PHE A 235 -15.60 -19.56 4.48
C PHE A 235 -14.94 -20.31 3.32
N GLU A 236 -13.97 -19.72 2.61
CA GLU A 236 -13.25 -20.44 1.56
C GLU A 236 -12.38 -21.58 2.14
N THR A 237 -11.79 -21.38 3.33
CA THR A 237 -11.09 -22.46 4.06
C THR A 237 -12.02 -23.64 4.35
N PHE A 238 -13.24 -23.37 4.84
CA PHE A 238 -14.22 -24.44 5.13
C PHE A 238 -14.88 -25.01 3.87
N ARG A 239 -14.97 -24.23 2.79
CA ARG A 239 -15.44 -24.71 1.50
C ARG A 239 -14.53 -25.81 0.98
N LEU A 240 -13.21 -25.62 1.06
CA LEU A 240 -12.23 -26.67 0.72
C LEU A 240 -12.41 -27.93 1.58
N ALA A 241 -12.69 -27.75 2.87
CA ALA A 241 -12.94 -28.88 3.77
C ALA A 241 -14.24 -29.65 3.43
N GLY A 242 -15.16 -29.03 2.69
CA GLY A 242 -16.37 -29.67 2.16
C GLY A 242 -16.14 -30.57 0.95
N GLY A 243 -14.95 -30.55 0.33
CA GLY A 243 -14.65 -31.29 -0.89
C GLY A 243 -15.35 -30.72 -2.14
N GLU A 244 -15.52 -31.55 -3.18
CA GLU A 244 -16.15 -31.12 -4.44
C GLU A 244 -17.61 -30.65 -4.26
N GLU A 245 -18.31 -31.16 -3.25
CA GLU A 245 -19.67 -30.74 -2.88
C GLU A 245 -19.71 -29.41 -2.10
N GLY A 246 -18.55 -28.88 -1.71
CA GLY A 246 -18.35 -27.55 -1.16
C GLY A 246 -19.03 -27.28 0.19
N MET A 247 -19.33 -26.01 0.43
CA MET A 247 -19.80 -25.52 1.74
C MET A 247 -21.10 -26.17 2.21
N ALA A 248 -22.02 -26.49 1.31
CA ALA A 248 -23.28 -27.13 1.69
C ALA A 248 -23.05 -28.52 2.30
N HIS A 249 -22.12 -29.29 1.74
CA HIS A 249 -21.72 -30.57 2.30
C HIS A 249 -21.02 -30.40 3.65
N PHE A 250 -20.06 -29.46 3.75
CA PHE A 250 -19.39 -29.13 5.02
C PHE A 250 -20.39 -28.82 6.14
N ILE A 251 -21.37 -27.94 5.88
CA ILE A 251 -22.40 -27.57 6.87
C ILE A 251 -23.28 -28.76 7.25
N ARG A 252 -23.70 -29.62 6.30
CA ARG A 252 -24.50 -30.81 6.64
C ARG A 252 -23.71 -31.81 7.47
N GLN A 253 -22.42 -31.97 7.18
CA GLN A 253 -21.55 -32.92 7.86
C GLN A 253 -21.17 -32.45 9.28
N PHE A 254 -20.73 -31.20 9.42
CA PHE A 254 -20.17 -30.67 10.67
C PHE A 254 -21.11 -29.73 11.43
N GLY A 255 -22.12 -29.17 10.78
CA GLY A 255 -23.15 -28.33 11.42
C GLY A 255 -23.82 -29.00 12.63
N PRO A 256 -24.10 -30.32 12.61
CA PRO A 256 -24.59 -31.01 13.79
C PRO A 256 -23.65 -30.95 14.99
N ALA A 257 -22.34 -30.73 14.85
CA ALA A 257 -21.43 -30.60 16.00
C ALA A 257 -21.50 -29.23 16.68
N LEU A 258 -22.11 -28.22 16.06
CA LEU A 258 -22.16 -26.85 16.59
C LEU A 258 -22.97 -26.71 17.90
N HIS A 259 -23.77 -27.71 18.28
CA HIS A 259 -24.46 -27.73 19.58
C HIS A 259 -23.58 -28.23 20.73
N TRP A 260 -22.37 -28.73 20.46
CA TRP A 260 -21.47 -29.20 21.49
C TRP A 260 -20.85 -28.01 22.25
N PRO A 261 -20.68 -28.12 23.57
CA PRO A 261 -20.23 -27.00 24.41
C PRO A 261 -18.70 -26.84 24.35
N TRP A 262 -18.17 -26.56 23.15
CA TRP A 262 -16.73 -26.49 22.91
C TRP A 262 -16.08 -25.18 23.34
N SER A 263 -16.79 -24.06 23.26
CA SER A 263 -16.23 -22.71 23.45
C SER A 263 -17.10 -21.84 24.37
N ARG A 264 -16.51 -20.80 24.93
CA ARG A 264 -17.10 -19.79 25.82
C ARG A 264 -17.09 -18.41 25.14
N LEU A 265 -17.74 -18.30 23.99
CA LEU A 265 -17.67 -17.09 23.14
C LEU A 265 -18.37 -15.86 23.75
N THR A 266 -19.40 -16.06 24.58
CA THR A 266 -20.18 -14.94 25.16
C THR A 266 -19.75 -14.57 26.57
N ASP A 267 -19.02 -15.44 27.26
CA ASP A 267 -18.58 -15.22 28.64
C ASP A 267 -17.12 -14.75 28.65
N VAL A 268 -16.76 -13.90 29.62
CA VAL A 268 -15.37 -13.45 29.83
C VAL A 268 -14.99 -13.79 31.27
N PRO A 269 -13.76 -14.30 31.52
CA PRO A 269 -13.33 -14.49 32.89
C PRO A 269 -13.26 -13.17 33.65
N VAL A 270 -13.48 -13.22 34.96
CA VAL A 270 -13.22 -12.06 35.83
C VAL A 270 -11.73 -11.73 35.74
N MET A 271 -11.41 -10.51 35.27
CA MET A 271 -10.05 -9.99 35.19
C MET A 271 -9.57 -9.54 36.57
N ASP A 272 -9.28 -10.52 37.43
CA ASP A 272 -8.60 -10.26 38.70
C ASP A 272 -7.09 -10.04 38.49
N GLU A 273 -6.44 -9.45 39.49
CA GLU A 273 -5.01 -9.13 39.42
C GLU A 273 -4.16 -10.37 39.16
N LYS A 274 -4.58 -11.55 39.65
CA LYS A 274 -3.85 -12.79 39.45
C LYS A 274 -3.84 -13.22 37.99
N LEU A 275 -5.00 -13.16 37.32
CA LEU A 275 -5.11 -13.50 35.90
C LEU A 275 -4.37 -12.47 35.04
N VAL A 276 -4.48 -11.17 35.36
CA VAL A 276 -3.73 -10.11 34.67
C VAL A 276 -2.22 -10.36 34.75
N GLN A 277 -1.68 -10.58 35.94
CA GLN A 277 -0.24 -10.86 36.12
C GLN A 277 0.19 -12.17 35.45
N LYS A 278 -0.66 -13.19 35.47
CA LYS A 278 -0.38 -14.46 34.77
C LYS A 278 -0.23 -14.23 33.27
N ILE A 279 -1.21 -13.59 32.63
CA ILE A 279 -1.17 -13.30 31.18
C ILE A 279 0.03 -12.41 30.85
N ALA A 280 0.24 -11.33 31.61
CA ALA A 280 1.35 -10.41 31.40
C ALA A 280 2.71 -11.14 31.47
N SER A 281 2.96 -11.92 32.52
CA SER A 281 4.22 -12.65 32.67
C SER A 281 4.47 -13.68 31.56
N GLN A 282 3.42 -14.33 31.05
CA GLN A 282 3.53 -15.29 29.94
C GLN A 282 3.83 -14.56 28.63
N SER A 283 3.15 -13.44 28.39
CA SER A 283 3.37 -12.58 27.22
C SER A 283 4.78 -11.96 27.21
N ASP A 284 5.28 -11.52 28.37
CA ASP A 284 6.64 -11.01 28.52
C ASP A 284 7.67 -12.11 28.24
N ALA A 285 7.48 -13.31 28.82
CA ALA A 285 8.37 -14.45 28.60
C ALA A 285 8.42 -14.88 27.12
N GLN A 286 7.27 -14.87 26.44
CA GLN A 286 7.15 -15.18 25.03
C GLN A 286 7.83 -14.12 24.14
N SER A 287 7.67 -12.83 24.48
CA SER A 287 8.34 -11.74 23.79
C SER A 287 9.86 -11.79 23.96
N GLY A 288 10.33 -12.40 25.05
CA GLY A 288 11.75 -12.52 25.36
C GLY A 288 12.40 -11.15 25.57
N ASP A 289 13.60 -10.96 25.02
CA ASP A 289 14.35 -9.71 25.15
C ASP A 289 14.03 -8.67 24.06
N TYR A 290 13.03 -8.94 23.20
CA TYR A 290 12.66 -7.98 22.14
C TYR A 290 11.95 -6.76 22.72
N THR A 291 12.39 -5.59 22.29
CA THR A 291 11.65 -4.34 22.49
C THR A 291 10.41 -4.29 21.59
N LEU A 292 9.41 -3.50 21.97
CA LEU A 292 8.22 -3.28 21.14
C LEU A 292 8.58 -2.85 19.70
N ARG A 293 9.62 -2.02 19.55
CA ARG A 293 10.10 -1.55 18.24
C ARG A 293 10.67 -2.68 17.39
N GLU A 294 11.39 -3.62 18.00
CA GLU A 294 11.90 -4.78 17.28
C GLU A 294 10.76 -5.71 16.85
N LEU A 295 9.77 -5.91 17.73
CA LEU A 295 8.56 -6.68 17.42
C LEU A 295 7.75 -6.04 16.29
N GLU A 296 7.56 -4.72 16.29
CA GLU A 296 6.92 -3.99 15.19
C GLU A 296 7.70 -4.16 13.88
N GLY A 297 9.03 -4.02 13.93
CA GLY A 297 9.88 -4.21 12.76
C GLY A 297 9.81 -5.65 12.21
N ILE A 298 9.76 -6.67 13.08
CA ILE A 298 9.58 -8.07 12.69
C ILE A 298 8.19 -8.27 12.06
N ARG A 299 7.14 -7.79 12.73
CA ARG A 299 5.74 -7.86 12.24
C ARG A 299 5.64 -7.25 10.85
N ASP A 300 6.10 -6.02 10.68
CA ASP A 300 5.97 -5.28 9.42
C ASP A 300 6.71 -5.97 8.27
N ARG A 301 7.94 -6.44 8.48
CA ARG A 301 8.69 -7.20 7.45
C ARG A 301 7.96 -8.48 7.04
N ASN A 302 7.41 -9.20 8.01
CA ASN A 302 6.65 -10.42 7.74
C ASN A 302 5.34 -10.12 7.01
N LEU A 303 4.61 -9.07 7.40
CA LEU A 303 3.41 -8.61 6.71
C LEU A 303 3.71 -8.21 5.26
N VAL A 304 4.81 -7.50 5.01
CA VAL A 304 5.26 -7.17 3.65
C VAL A 304 5.50 -8.44 2.84
N GLY A 305 6.20 -9.44 3.40
CA GLY A 305 6.44 -10.72 2.70
C GLY A 305 5.15 -11.49 2.36
N ILE A 306 4.20 -11.54 3.29
CA ILE A 306 2.88 -12.16 3.07
C ILE A 306 2.11 -11.41 1.98
N LEU A 307 2.00 -10.09 2.10
CA LEU A 307 1.26 -9.26 1.16
C LEU A 307 1.87 -9.31 -0.25
N ARG A 308 3.21 -9.32 -0.37
CA ARG A 308 3.91 -9.54 -1.64
C ARG A 308 3.57 -10.88 -2.26
N THR A 309 3.58 -11.95 -1.48
CA THR A 309 3.19 -13.28 -1.96
C THR A 309 1.75 -13.28 -2.46
N LEU A 310 0.81 -12.66 -1.73
CA LEU A 310 -0.58 -12.54 -2.15
C LEU A 310 -0.74 -11.71 -3.43
N LYS A 311 0.02 -10.63 -3.55
CA LYS A 311 0.05 -9.72 -4.70
C LYS A 311 0.54 -10.42 -5.97
N GLU A 312 1.65 -11.16 -5.89
CA GLU A 312 2.20 -11.97 -6.98
C GLU A 312 1.20 -13.03 -7.49
N ARG A 313 0.31 -13.49 -6.61
CA ARG A 313 -0.73 -14.49 -6.93
C ARG A 313 -2.08 -13.88 -7.27
N ASP A 314 -2.18 -12.55 -7.28
CA ASP A 314 -3.40 -11.79 -7.48
C ASP A 314 -4.58 -12.33 -6.65
N TRP A 315 -4.35 -12.49 -5.34
CA TRP A 315 -5.30 -13.15 -4.43
C TRP A 315 -5.55 -12.35 -3.15
N GLY A 316 -6.81 -12.26 -2.71
CA GLY A 316 -7.20 -11.58 -1.47
C GLY A 316 -6.68 -10.14 -1.40
N ALA A 317 -5.95 -9.79 -0.33
CA ALA A 317 -5.33 -8.48 -0.17
C ALA A 317 -4.37 -8.11 -1.32
N GLY A 318 -3.78 -9.11 -2.00
CA GLY A 318 -2.96 -8.91 -3.18
C GLY A 318 -3.69 -8.26 -4.35
N GLN A 319 -4.98 -8.58 -4.54
CA GLN A 319 -5.81 -7.97 -5.58
C GLN A 319 -6.01 -6.48 -5.33
N ALA A 320 -6.23 -6.09 -4.07
CA ALA A 320 -6.34 -4.68 -3.69
C ALA A 320 -5.05 -3.92 -3.97
N LEU A 321 -3.89 -4.52 -3.68
CA LEU A 321 -2.59 -3.93 -3.98
C LEU A 321 -2.32 -3.81 -5.49
N ASN A 322 -2.67 -4.82 -6.29
CA ASN A 322 -2.54 -4.77 -7.74
C ASN A 322 -3.47 -3.70 -8.37
N ALA A 323 -4.70 -3.58 -7.88
CA ALA A 323 -5.63 -2.55 -8.30
C ALA A 323 -5.10 -1.14 -7.97
N HIS A 324 -4.50 -0.97 -6.80
CA HIS A 324 -3.89 0.29 -6.40
C HIS A 324 -2.65 0.65 -7.24
N ASP A 325 -1.78 -0.31 -7.53
CA ASP A 325 -0.67 -0.09 -8.47
C ASP A 325 -1.16 0.34 -9.86
N ALA A 326 -2.22 -0.30 -10.37
CA ALA A 326 -2.82 0.08 -11.65
C ALA A 326 -3.35 1.52 -11.60
N PHE A 327 -3.99 1.91 -10.49
CA PHE A 327 -4.40 3.29 -10.25
C PHE A 327 -3.21 4.24 -10.24
N LEU A 328 -2.14 3.94 -9.50
CA LEU A 328 -0.92 4.77 -9.47
C LEU A 328 -0.31 4.96 -10.85
N ARG A 329 -0.22 3.89 -11.66
CA ARG A 329 0.28 3.96 -13.04
C ARG A 329 -0.56 4.89 -13.93
N GLN A 330 -1.88 4.96 -13.71
CA GLN A 330 -2.77 5.88 -14.42
C GLN A 330 -2.60 7.34 -13.99
N GLN A 331 -2.10 7.59 -12.78
CA GLN A 331 -1.83 8.94 -12.26
C GLN A 331 -0.45 9.46 -12.64
N LEU A 332 0.44 8.62 -13.18
CA LEU A 332 1.74 9.07 -13.65
C LEU A 332 1.55 10.13 -14.76
N PRO A 333 2.36 11.20 -14.77
CA PRO A 333 2.26 12.23 -15.80
C PRO A 333 2.34 11.59 -17.19
N ASP A 334 1.38 11.91 -18.05
CA ASP A 334 1.55 11.67 -19.47
C ASP A 334 2.65 12.62 -19.94
N ASN A 335 3.86 12.09 -20.15
CA ASN A 335 5.03 12.87 -20.55
C ASN A 335 4.86 13.51 -21.94
N ALA A 336 3.69 13.46 -22.58
CA ALA A 336 3.36 13.94 -23.93
C ALA A 336 3.96 15.31 -24.34
N GLY A 337 4.30 16.19 -23.38
CA GLY A 337 4.97 17.48 -23.63
C GLY A 337 6.51 17.49 -23.62
N ALA A 338 7.18 16.37 -23.31
CA ALA A 338 8.63 16.27 -23.30
C ALA A 338 9.21 16.47 -24.71
N ASP A 339 10.33 17.18 -24.81
CA ASP A 339 11.03 17.45 -26.06
C ASP A 339 11.68 16.16 -26.59
N ASP A 340 11.10 15.61 -27.68
CA ASP A 340 11.58 14.39 -28.34
C ASP A 340 12.99 14.54 -28.96
N SER A 341 13.56 15.75 -29.01
CA SER A 341 14.93 15.98 -29.46
C SER A 341 15.99 15.73 -28.38
N LEU A 342 15.60 15.52 -27.12
CA LEU A 342 16.50 15.26 -26.00
C LEU A 342 16.31 13.84 -25.45
N PRO A 343 17.33 13.24 -24.78
CA PRO A 343 17.14 12.00 -24.05
C PRO A 343 15.94 12.10 -23.09
N LEU A 344 14.97 11.20 -23.27
CA LEU A 344 13.68 11.29 -22.62
C LEU A 344 13.79 10.90 -21.15
N ARG A 345 13.39 11.78 -20.24
CA ARG A 345 13.31 11.50 -18.80
C ARG A 345 11.93 10.93 -18.47
N LEU A 346 11.80 9.60 -18.45
CA LEU A 346 10.50 8.92 -18.45
C LEU A 346 10.13 8.23 -17.14
N LEU A 347 11.09 7.98 -16.25
CA LEU A 347 10.85 7.34 -14.96
C LEU A 347 11.63 8.06 -13.87
N GLU A 348 10.96 8.33 -12.76
CA GLU A 348 11.55 8.84 -11.52
C GLU A 348 11.00 8.02 -10.36
N GLY A 349 11.81 7.85 -9.31
CA GLY A 349 11.41 7.09 -8.14
C GLY A 349 12.41 7.18 -7.01
N THR A 350 12.21 6.38 -5.97
CA THR A 350 13.15 6.21 -4.86
C THR A 350 13.51 4.73 -4.72
N VAL A 351 14.73 4.45 -4.26
CA VAL A 351 15.15 3.06 -4.04
C VAL A 351 14.35 2.45 -2.89
N LEU A 352 13.59 1.39 -3.20
CA LEU A 352 12.73 0.76 -2.22
C LEU A 352 13.54 -0.05 -1.18
N PRO A 353 13.10 -0.12 0.08
CA PRO A 353 13.73 -0.93 1.12
C PRO A 353 13.91 -2.41 0.75
N ALA A 354 12.95 -2.98 0.01
CA ALA A 354 13.03 -4.36 -0.49
C ALA A 354 14.07 -4.56 -1.64
N TRP A 355 14.68 -3.49 -2.14
CA TRP A 355 15.69 -3.53 -3.20
C TRP A 355 17.11 -3.56 -2.65
N ILE A 356 17.26 -3.42 -1.34
CA ILE A 356 18.56 -3.28 -0.70
C ILE A 356 19.17 -4.65 -0.42
N ASP A 357 20.44 -4.81 -0.77
CA ASP A 357 21.22 -5.99 -0.47
C ASP A 357 21.80 -5.96 0.95
N TYR A 358 22.57 -6.99 1.31
CA TYR A 358 23.23 -7.06 2.61
C TYR A 358 24.32 -5.99 2.82
N ASN A 359 24.74 -5.27 1.77
CA ASN A 359 25.72 -4.19 1.83
C ASN A 359 25.07 -2.81 2.06
N GLY A 360 23.74 -2.71 2.03
CA GLY A 360 23.02 -1.46 2.24
C GLY A 360 22.75 -0.65 0.97
N HIS A 361 23.01 -1.22 -0.21
CA HIS A 361 22.78 -0.57 -1.50
C HIS A 361 21.78 -1.35 -2.35
N MET A 362 21.23 -0.70 -3.37
CA MET A 362 20.37 -1.36 -4.33
C MET A 362 21.09 -2.56 -4.98
N THR A 363 20.47 -3.74 -4.92
CA THR A 363 20.99 -4.98 -5.53
C THR A 363 20.99 -4.90 -7.06
N GLU A 364 21.92 -5.61 -7.71
CA GLU A 364 22.24 -5.44 -9.12
C GLU A 364 21.05 -5.69 -10.07
N TYR A 365 20.20 -6.67 -9.79
CA TYR A 365 19.08 -7.00 -10.68
C TYR A 365 17.97 -5.94 -10.64
N ARG A 366 17.90 -5.12 -9.58
CA ARG A 366 16.90 -4.05 -9.47
C ARG A 366 17.20 -2.89 -10.40
N TYR A 367 18.47 -2.65 -10.76
CA TYR A 367 18.78 -1.64 -11.79
C TYR A 367 18.21 -2.06 -13.14
N VAL A 368 18.33 -3.35 -13.49
CA VAL A 368 17.76 -3.92 -14.72
C VAL A 368 16.24 -3.85 -14.70
N GLN A 369 15.62 -4.07 -13.54
CA GLN A 369 14.18 -3.85 -13.38
C GLN A 369 13.80 -2.38 -13.65
N VAL A 370 14.49 -1.40 -13.04
CA VAL A 370 14.24 0.04 -13.29
C VAL A 370 14.36 0.41 -14.77
N PHE A 371 15.30 -0.19 -15.50
CA PHE A 371 15.40 0.00 -16.94
C PHE A 371 14.27 -0.67 -17.73
N SER A 372 13.78 -1.82 -17.27
CA SER A 372 12.60 -2.48 -17.84
C SER A 372 11.35 -1.61 -17.64
N ASP A 373 11.16 -1.05 -16.44
CA ASP A 373 10.07 -0.13 -16.12
C ASP A 373 10.17 1.17 -16.96
N SER A 374 11.39 1.64 -17.23
CA SER A 374 11.64 2.78 -18.13
C SER A 374 11.28 2.46 -19.59
N CYS A 375 11.47 1.22 -20.03
CA CYS A 375 11.02 0.75 -21.34
C CYS A 375 9.48 0.76 -21.41
N GLU A 376 8.80 0.28 -20.37
CA GLU A 376 7.33 0.36 -20.31
C GLU A 376 6.83 1.81 -20.39
N ALA A 377 7.51 2.75 -19.72
CA ALA A 377 7.19 4.17 -19.82
C ALA A 377 7.39 4.72 -21.25
N LEU A 378 8.44 4.30 -21.96
CA LEU A 378 8.65 4.62 -23.38
C LEU A 378 7.53 4.04 -24.25
N LEU A 379 7.17 2.78 -24.07
CA LEU A 379 6.12 2.12 -24.84
C LEU A 379 4.75 2.75 -24.60
N ARG A 380 4.44 3.15 -23.36
CA ARG A 380 3.22 3.89 -23.02
C ARG A 380 3.14 5.22 -23.77
N ARG A 381 4.25 5.98 -23.85
CA ARG A 381 4.33 7.26 -24.60
C ARG A 381 3.96 7.11 -26.08
N VAL A 382 4.21 5.94 -26.67
CA VAL A 382 3.94 5.65 -28.09
C VAL A 382 2.68 4.81 -28.31
N ASP A 383 1.78 4.77 -27.32
CA ASP A 383 0.52 3.99 -27.30
C ASP A 383 0.70 2.47 -27.45
N MET A 384 1.87 1.93 -27.07
CA MET A 384 2.18 0.50 -27.12
C MET A 384 2.12 -0.16 -25.73
N HIS A 385 1.06 0.11 -24.96
CA HIS A 385 0.84 -0.48 -23.63
C HIS A 385 -0.40 -1.41 -23.63
N ASP A 386 -1.32 -1.24 -22.69
CA ASP A 386 -2.41 -2.17 -22.34
C ASP A 386 -3.24 -2.66 -23.53
N GLU A 387 -3.81 -1.76 -24.36
CA GLU A 387 -4.62 -2.17 -25.52
C GLU A 387 -3.78 -2.88 -26.59
N TYR A 388 -2.53 -2.44 -26.78
CA TYR A 388 -1.60 -3.01 -27.74
C TYR A 388 -1.18 -4.44 -27.34
N VAL A 389 -0.88 -4.63 -26.05
CA VAL A 389 -0.53 -5.93 -25.46
C VAL A 389 -1.74 -6.86 -25.44
N ALA A 390 -2.93 -6.35 -25.11
CA ALA A 390 -4.18 -7.12 -25.17
C ALA A 390 -4.50 -7.61 -26.59
N ALA A 391 -4.07 -6.88 -27.63
CA ALA A 391 -4.17 -7.32 -29.02
C ALA A 391 -3.13 -8.41 -29.40
N GLY A 392 -2.35 -8.92 -28.44
CA GLY A 392 -1.38 -10.00 -28.64
C GLY A 392 -0.09 -9.54 -29.31
N LYS A 393 0.27 -8.26 -29.20
CA LYS A 393 1.50 -7.67 -29.75
C LYS A 393 2.37 -7.11 -28.63
N SER A 394 3.69 -7.33 -28.68
CA SER A 394 4.59 -6.86 -27.62
C SER A 394 6.02 -6.68 -28.12
N TRP A 395 6.85 -5.99 -27.34
CA TRP A 395 8.29 -5.83 -27.58
C TRP A 395 9.06 -6.68 -26.59
N TYR A 396 9.81 -7.66 -27.08
CA TYR A 396 10.59 -8.56 -26.25
C TYR A 396 12.06 -8.17 -26.28
N THR A 397 12.68 -8.19 -25.10
CA THR A 397 14.12 -8.02 -24.94
C THR A 397 14.86 -9.20 -25.58
N ALA A 398 15.65 -8.92 -26.63
CA ALA A 398 16.49 -9.92 -27.28
C ALA A 398 17.91 -9.94 -26.70
N GLU A 399 18.44 -8.78 -26.35
CA GLU A 399 19.78 -8.63 -25.79
C GLU A 399 19.84 -7.42 -24.87
N THR A 400 20.62 -7.51 -23.79
CA THR A 400 20.95 -6.37 -22.93
C THR A 400 22.42 -6.39 -22.53
N HIS A 401 22.99 -5.21 -22.32
CA HIS A 401 24.30 -5.02 -21.72
C HIS A 401 24.20 -3.93 -20.65
N THR A 402 24.49 -4.31 -19.40
CA THR A 402 24.37 -3.41 -18.24
C THR A 402 25.75 -3.07 -17.69
N GLN A 403 25.96 -1.80 -17.35
CA GLN A 403 27.14 -1.34 -16.63
C GLN A 403 26.72 -0.61 -15.36
N PHE A 404 27.39 -0.94 -14.26
CA PHE A 404 27.19 -0.30 -12.96
C PHE A 404 28.38 0.63 -12.70
N PHE A 405 28.09 1.88 -12.38
CA PHE A 405 29.09 2.93 -12.17
C PHE A 405 29.17 3.34 -10.71
N ASP A 406 28.03 3.36 -10.02
CA ASP A 406 27.99 3.84 -8.64
C ASP A 406 26.78 3.29 -7.86
N GLU A 407 26.82 3.43 -6.54
CA GLU A 407 25.82 2.92 -5.62
C GLU A 407 24.73 3.96 -5.27
N VAL A 408 23.54 3.45 -4.98
CA VAL A 408 22.40 4.23 -4.47
C VAL A 408 21.74 3.46 -3.32
N GLY A 409 21.46 4.18 -2.23
CA GLY A 409 20.94 3.63 -0.98
C GLY A 409 19.42 3.75 -0.85
N VAL A 410 18.87 3.12 0.19
CA VAL A 410 17.44 3.13 0.48
C VAL A 410 16.85 4.54 0.57
N ASN A 411 15.64 4.73 0.05
CA ASN A 411 14.91 5.99 -0.01
C ASN A 411 15.61 7.12 -0.78
N GLN A 412 16.77 6.86 -1.39
CA GLN A 412 17.41 7.86 -2.22
C GLN A 412 16.68 7.96 -3.57
N PRO A 413 16.38 9.18 -4.03
CA PRO A 413 15.73 9.40 -5.32
C PRO A 413 16.65 9.09 -6.50
N PHE A 414 16.04 8.60 -7.58
CA PHE A 414 16.66 8.36 -8.87
C PHE A 414 15.76 8.80 -10.01
N TYR A 415 16.34 9.01 -11.18
CA TYR A 415 15.60 9.14 -12.43
C TYR A 415 16.31 8.40 -13.56
N THR A 416 15.58 8.06 -14.62
CA THR A 416 16.15 7.48 -15.83
C THR A 416 16.02 8.39 -17.03
N THR A 417 16.99 8.27 -17.95
CA THR A 417 16.89 8.87 -19.29
C THR A 417 16.98 7.79 -20.36
N VAL A 418 16.25 8.01 -21.45
CA VAL A 418 16.08 7.05 -22.55
C VAL A 418 16.51 7.69 -23.86
N GLN A 419 17.47 7.08 -24.54
CA GLN A 419 17.90 7.48 -25.87
C GLN A 419 17.71 6.32 -26.84
N ILE A 420 16.72 6.42 -27.72
CA ILE A 420 16.56 5.54 -28.88
C ILE A 420 17.76 5.71 -29.82
N MET A 421 18.51 4.62 -30.02
CA MET A 421 19.68 4.57 -30.91
C MET A 421 19.29 4.18 -32.33
N MET A 422 18.27 3.32 -32.47
CA MET A 422 17.70 2.89 -33.74
C MET A 422 16.30 2.36 -33.51
N ALA A 423 15.38 2.63 -34.43
CA ALA A 423 14.10 1.97 -34.49
C ALA A 423 13.70 1.68 -35.94
N ASP A 424 13.09 0.52 -36.16
CA ASP A 424 12.35 0.19 -37.37
C ASP A 424 11.04 -0.53 -36.99
N GLU A 425 10.29 -0.99 -37.99
CA GLU A 425 9.01 -1.69 -37.77
C GLU A 425 9.12 -2.94 -36.88
N LYS A 426 10.30 -3.52 -36.68
CA LYS A 426 10.51 -4.80 -36.00
C LYS A 426 11.52 -4.74 -34.87
N ARG A 427 12.39 -3.73 -34.85
CA ARG A 427 13.54 -3.63 -33.96
C ARG A 427 13.59 -2.28 -33.29
N LEU A 428 13.98 -2.29 -32.03
CA LEU A 428 14.15 -1.10 -31.22
C LEU A 428 15.44 -1.24 -30.40
N HIS A 429 16.40 -0.37 -30.65
CA HIS A 429 17.68 -0.30 -29.95
C HIS A 429 17.67 0.93 -29.06
N VAL A 430 17.82 0.72 -27.75
CA VAL A 430 17.65 1.77 -26.75
C VAL A 430 18.84 1.78 -25.81
N PHE A 431 19.25 2.99 -25.42
CA PHE A 431 20.24 3.21 -24.39
C PHE A 431 19.59 3.94 -23.21
N TYR A 432 19.69 3.33 -22.03
CA TYR A 432 19.17 3.84 -20.78
C TYR A 432 20.29 4.32 -19.88
N ARG A 433 20.03 5.37 -19.12
CA ARG A 433 20.88 5.84 -18.02
C ARG A 433 20.04 5.99 -16.77
N MET A 434 20.56 5.57 -15.63
CA MET A 434 19.97 5.82 -14.32
C MET A 434 20.89 6.78 -13.56
N HIS A 435 20.31 7.83 -13.01
CA HIS A 435 20.99 8.88 -12.28
C HIS A 435 20.44 9.00 -10.87
N ALA A 436 21.29 9.37 -9.92
CA ALA A 436 20.83 9.87 -8.62
C ALA A 436 20.28 11.30 -8.78
N ALA A 437 19.61 11.83 -7.75
CA ALA A 437 19.08 13.19 -7.79
C ALA A 437 20.15 14.30 -7.90
N ASP A 438 21.42 14.00 -7.63
CA ASP A 438 22.56 14.89 -7.84
C ASP A 438 23.21 14.74 -9.23
N ASP A 439 22.49 14.13 -10.17
CA ASP A 439 22.86 13.85 -11.57
C ASP A 439 24.02 12.84 -11.76
N ARG A 440 24.58 12.30 -10.67
CA ARG A 440 25.62 11.26 -10.71
C ARG A 440 25.10 10.00 -11.41
N LEU A 441 25.87 9.49 -12.37
CA LEU A 441 25.50 8.30 -13.14
C LEU A 441 25.65 7.04 -12.26
N LEU A 442 24.53 6.33 -12.07
CA LEU A 442 24.49 5.11 -11.27
C LEU A 442 24.72 3.86 -12.12
N ALA A 443 23.98 3.76 -13.23
CA ALA A 443 24.04 2.61 -14.13
C ALA A 443 23.63 3.00 -15.55
N THR A 444 24.01 2.17 -16.53
CA THR A 444 23.49 2.23 -17.89
C THR A 444 23.06 0.86 -18.37
N LEU A 445 22.07 0.81 -19.25
CA LEU A 445 21.67 -0.42 -19.94
C LEU A 445 21.48 -0.13 -21.42
N GLU A 446 22.15 -0.89 -22.27
CA GLU A 446 21.90 -0.93 -23.71
C GLU A 446 21.04 -2.16 -24.01
N ALA A 447 19.96 -1.99 -24.77
CA ALA A 447 19.02 -3.06 -25.07
C ALA A 447 18.64 -3.11 -26.55
N MET A 448 18.50 -4.33 -27.06
CA MET A 448 17.84 -4.62 -28.32
C MET A 448 16.50 -5.30 -28.04
N TYR A 449 15.42 -4.72 -28.55
CA TYR A 449 14.07 -5.26 -28.49
C TYR A 449 13.59 -5.68 -29.87
N LEU A 450 12.79 -6.74 -29.91
CA LEU A 450 12.13 -7.25 -31.11
C LEU A 450 10.62 -7.19 -30.93
N HIS A 451 9.91 -6.69 -31.94
CA HIS A 451 8.45 -6.68 -31.93
C HIS A 451 7.90 -8.05 -32.31
N VAL A 452 7.08 -8.64 -31.44
CA VAL A 452 6.64 -10.05 -31.49
C VAL A 452 5.13 -10.15 -31.46
N ASP A 453 4.59 -11.08 -32.25
CA ASP A 453 3.23 -11.59 -32.11
C ASP A 453 3.21 -12.67 -31.02
N VAL A 454 2.52 -12.40 -29.90
CA VAL A 454 2.56 -13.24 -28.70
C VAL A 454 2.00 -14.63 -28.97
N GLN A 455 0.97 -14.76 -29.81
CA GLN A 455 0.34 -16.05 -30.13
C GLN A 455 1.28 -16.96 -30.94
N SER A 456 1.97 -16.41 -31.95
CA SER A 456 2.85 -17.18 -32.82
C SER A 456 4.31 -17.22 -32.36
N GLY A 457 4.70 -16.34 -31.44
CA GLY A 457 6.08 -16.18 -30.96
C GLY A 457 7.05 -15.66 -32.04
N ARG A 458 6.53 -15.06 -33.12
CA ARG A 458 7.35 -14.62 -34.26
C ARG A 458 7.56 -13.11 -34.26
N VAL A 459 8.73 -12.68 -34.73
CA VAL A 459 9.01 -11.28 -35.01
C VAL A 459 8.14 -10.80 -36.16
N VAL A 460 7.35 -9.76 -35.93
CA VAL A 460 6.42 -9.16 -36.91
C VAL A 460 6.55 -7.64 -36.89
N ALA A 461 6.10 -6.97 -37.96
CA ALA A 461 6.04 -5.52 -37.97
C ALA A 461 5.04 -5.00 -36.92
N ALA A 462 5.39 -3.91 -36.25
CA ALA A 462 4.51 -3.14 -35.38
C ALA A 462 3.40 -2.46 -36.19
N SER A 463 2.28 -2.14 -35.54
CA SER A 463 1.19 -1.44 -36.24
C SER A 463 1.64 -0.04 -36.66
N ALA A 464 1.20 0.42 -37.84
CA ALA A 464 1.68 1.66 -38.46
C ALA A 464 1.55 2.88 -37.52
N GLY A 465 0.39 3.08 -36.89
CA GLY A 465 0.14 4.28 -36.06
C GLY A 465 1.05 4.40 -34.84
N ALA A 466 1.28 3.31 -34.12
CA ALA A 466 2.16 3.32 -32.96
C ALA A 466 3.64 3.37 -33.39
N CYS A 467 3.98 2.67 -34.48
CA CYS A 467 5.33 2.69 -35.05
C CYS A 467 5.74 4.10 -35.50
N ASP A 468 4.81 4.88 -36.07
CA ASP A 468 5.09 6.26 -36.51
C ASP A 468 5.50 7.18 -35.35
N LYS A 469 4.92 7.02 -34.15
CA LYS A 469 5.33 7.78 -32.96
C LYS A 469 6.77 7.42 -32.57
N LEU A 470 7.07 6.13 -32.49
CA LEU A 470 8.40 5.63 -32.14
C LEU A 470 9.47 6.08 -33.14
N LEU A 471 9.18 5.99 -34.44
CA LEU A 471 10.10 6.38 -35.51
C LEU A 471 10.39 7.89 -35.51
N ARG A 472 9.42 8.73 -35.14
CA ARG A 472 9.64 10.19 -35.00
C ARG A 472 10.64 10.51 -33.89
N ILE A 473 10.50 9.86 -32.72
CA ILE A 473 11.44 10.02 -31.61
C ILE A 473 12.83 9.52 -32.02
N ALA A 474 12.90 8.35 -32.68
CA ALA A 474 14.16 7.79 -33.16
C ALA A 474 14.87 8.72 -34.15
N ALA A 475 14.12 9.36 -35.07
CA ALA A 475 14.67 10.32 -36.01
C ALA A 475 15.22 11.57 -35.32
N ALA A 476 14.54 12.07 -34.28
CA ALA A 476 15.02 13.21 -33.49
C ALA A 476 16.29 12.85 -32.69
N HIS A 477 16.34 11.65 -32.09
CA HIS A 477 17.50 11.17 -31.35
C HIS A 477 18.70 10.81 -32.25
N ALA A 478 18.51 10.57 -33.54
CA ALA A 478 19.61 10.34 -34.47
C ALA A 478 20.56 11.55 -34.60
N GLU A 479 20.09 12.74 -34.25
CA GLU A 479 20.88 13.98 -34.20
C GLU A 479 21.67 14.13 -32.89
N LEU A 480 21.39 13.30 -31.87
CA LEU A 480 22.13 13.31 -30.60
C LEU A 480 23.47 12.59 -30.74
N SER A 481 24.44 13.00 -29.90
CA SER A 481 25.70 12.27 -29.79
C SER A 481 25.46 10.84 -29.30
N PRO A 482 26.16 9.83 -29.86
CA PRO A 482 26.10 8.47 -29.36
C PRO A 482 26.51 8.39 -27.88
N PRO A 483 25.83 7.58 -27.05
CA PRO A 483 26.26 7.32 -25.68
C PRO A 483 27.68 6.73 -25.64
N GLU A 484 28.53 7.24 -24.74
CA GLU A 484 29.94 6.82 -24.61
C GLU A 484 30.12 5.31 -24.35
N SER A 485 29.14 4.71 -23.67
CA SER A 485 29.13 3.30 -23.29
C SER A 485 28.42 2.38 -24.28
N ALA A 486 27.83 2.90 -25.35
CA ALA A 486 27.16 2.08 -26.35
C ALA A 486 28.15 1.17 -27.09
N GLY A 487 27.77 -0.09 -27.31
CA GLY A 487 28.58 -1.11 -27.98
C GLY A 487 29.71 -1.69 -27.13
N ARG A 488 29.78 -1.40 -25.82
CA ARG A 488 30.74 -2.05 -24.91
C ARG A 488 30.35 -3.52 -24.65
N HIS A 489 31.32 -4.32 -24.22
CA HIS A 489 31.13 -5.74 -23.91
C HIS A 489 31.89 -6.15 -22.64
N VAL A 490 31.46 -7.25 -22.01
CA VAL A 490 32.12 -7.78 -20.82
C VAL A 490 33.53 -8.25 -21.16
N GLY A 491 34.52 -7.77 -20.39
CA GLY A 491 35.92 -8.16 -20.57
C GLY A 491 36.68 -7.38 -21.64
N GLN A 492 36.26 -6.15 -21.97
CA GLN A 492 37.03 -5.24 -22.82
C GLN A 492 38.50 -5.19 -22.37
N ARG A 493 39.41 -5.58 -23.27
CA ARG A 493 40.85 -5.40 -23.06
C ARG A 493 41.15 -3.91 -23.15
N ASN A 494 41.90 -3.39 -22.19
CA ASN A 494 42.48 -2.05 -22.29
C ASN A 494 43.16 -1.93 -23.65
N GLN A 495 42.66 -1.04 -24.51
CA GLN A 495 43.41 -0.63 -25.68
C GLN A 495 44.63 0.12 -25.16
N GLY A 496 45.79 -0.52 -25.24
CA GLY A 496 47.08 0.04 -24.81
C GLY A 496 47.56 1.15 -25.73
#